data_AF-A0A7V9F6B5-F1
#
_entry.id   AF-A0A7V9F6B5-F1
#
_cell.length_a   1.000
_cell.length_b   1.000
_cell.length_c   1.000
_cell.angle_alpha   90.00
_cell.angle_beta   90.00
_cell.angle_gamma   90.00
#
_symmetry.space_group_name_H-M   'P 1'
#
loop_
_entity.id
_entity.type
_entity.pdbx_description
1 polymer ?
#
loop_
_entity_poly.entity_id
_entity_poly.type
_entity_poly.pdbx_seq_one_letter_code
_entity_poly.pdbx_strand_id
1 'polypeptide(L)'
;MRDESQDEPVGSVGAEAAKLLGALQEMARESGSEYAGAASAAAGGAASSLNSVSEHIATGGEDCRYCPLCQVISAVRGTSPEVKQHLTSAATSLMQAVAEAMATSVPDQSGKDRRRPGVQKIDLTDDESWEDD
;
A
#
# COMPACT_ATOMS: atom_id res chain seq x y z
N MET A 1 -12.88 -31.98 -19.90
CA MET A 1 -11.68 -31.14 -19.95
C MET A 1 -11.18 -30.96 -18.52
N ARG A 2 -9.90 -31.28 -18.25
CA ARG A 2 -9.28 -31.04 -16.94
C ARG A 2 -8.73 -29.62 -16.89
N ASP A 3 -8.92 -29.02 -15.73
CA ASP A 3 -8.44 -27.75 -15.21
C ASP A 3 -6.90 -27.64 -15.31
N GLU A 4 -6.40 -26.70 -16.10
CA GLU A 4 -5.02 -26.18 -15.99
C GLU A 4 -5.14 -24.75 -15.46
N SER A 5 -5.48 -24.62 -14.18
CA SER A 5 -5.10 -23.46 -13.40
C SER A 5 -3.57 -23.42 -13.36
N GLN A 6 -2.97 -22.74 -14.34
CA GLN A 6 -1.53 -22.47 -14.34
C GLN A 6 -1.25 -21.58 -13.13
N ASP A 7 -0.84 -22.24 -12.04
CA ASP A 7 -0.26 -21.63 -10.85
C ASP A 7 1.04 -20.97 -11.31
N GLU A 8 0.96 -19.73 -11.81
CA GLU A 8 2.15 -18.92 -12.06
C GLU A 8 2.95 -18.92 -10.75
N PRO A 9 4.24 -19.32 -10.79
CA PRO A 9 5.04 -19.42 -9.59
C PRO A 9 5.26 -18.03 -9.00
N VAL A 10 4.35 -17.63 -8.11
CA VAL A 10 4.51 -16.44 -7.30
C VAL A 10 5.80 -16.62 -6.50
N GLY A 11 6.70 -15.64 -6.63
CA GLY A 11 7.94 -15.63 -5.86
C GLY A 11 7.64 -15.71 -4.36
N SER A 12 8.64 -16.08 -3.54
CA SER A 12 8.43 -16.14 -2.09
C SER A 12 7.89 -14.80 -1.56
N VAL A 13 6.96 -14.84 -0.61
CA VAL A 13 6.38 -13.64 0.05
C VAL A 13 7.48 -12.70 0.54
N GLY A 14 8.59 -13.24 1.06
CA GLY A 14 9.73 -12.44 1.50
C GLY A 14 10.40 -11.66 0.37
N ALA A 15 10.55 -12.26 -0.80
CA ALA A 15 11.13 -11.59 -1.97
C ALA A 15 10.22 -10.46 -2.48
N GLU A 16 8.90 -10.68 -2.53
CA GLU A 16 7.94 -9.65 -2.94
C GLU A 16 7.81 -8.54 -1.89
N ALA A 17 7.84 -8.88 -0.60
CA ALA A 17 7.88 -7.90 0.49
C ALA A 17 9.13 -7.03 0.42
N ALA A 18 10.29 -7.60 0.09
CA ALA A 18 11.53 -6.85 -0.11
C ALA A 18 11.43 -5.85 -1.29
N LYS A 19 10.78 -6.25 -2.40
CA LYS A 19 10.51 -5.35 -3.52
C LYS A 19 9.58 -4.20 -3.13
N LEU A 20 8.50 -4.50 -2.40
CA LEU A 20 7.57 -3.49 -1.88
C LEU A 20 8.29 -2.49 -0.97
N LEU A 21 9.10 -2.99 -0.02
CA LEU A 21 9.90 -2.14 0.87
C LEU A 21 10.90 -1.29 0.08
N GLY A 22 11.53 -1.84 -0.95
CA GLY A 22 12.43 -1.09 -1.83
C GLY A 22 11.72 0.07 -2.53
N ALA A 23 10.53 -0.16 -3.10
CA ALA A 23 9.72 0.87 -3.72
C ALA A 23 9.27 1.95 -2.72
N LEU A 24 8.89 1.57 -1.51
CA LEU A 24 8.51 2.50 -0.44
C LEU A 24 9.68 3.36 0.04
N GLN A 25 10.88 2.79 0.15
CA GLN A 25 12.09 3.54 0.53
C GLN A 25 12.48 4.57 -0.53
N GLU A 26 12.33 4.23 -1.81
CA GLU A 26 12.57 5.17 -2.92
C GLU A 26 11.61 6.37 -2.84
N MET A 27 10.31 6.09 -2.67
CA MET A 27 9.29 7.13 -2.49
C MET A 27 9.56 8.00 -1.25
N ALA A 28 9.98 7.40 -0.13
CA ALA A 28 10.29 8.12 1.09
C ALA A 28 11.49 9.06 0.94
N ARG A 29 12.51 8.66 0.17
CA ARG A 29 13.67 9.50 -0.15
C ARG A 29 13.28 10.69 -1.02
N GLU A 30 12.41 10.47 -2.01
CA GLU A 30 11.88 11.53 -2.87
C GLU A 30 11.00 12.53 -2.10
N SER A 31 10.35 12.09 -1.01
CA SER A 31 9.47 12.92 -0.18
C SER A 31 10.19 13.72 0.93
N GLY A 32 11.49 13.49 1.16
CA GLY A 32 12.20 13.92 2.38
C GLY A 32 12.56 15.41 2.49
N SER A 33 12.57 16.19 1.41
CA SER A 33 13.03 17.60 1.44
C SER A 33 11.92 18.65 1.38
N GLU A 34 10.69 18.29 1.04
CA GLU A 34 9.57 19.25 0.86
C GLU A 34 8.52 19.21 2.01
N TYR A 35 8.61 18.24 2.92
CA TYR A 35 7.49 17.92 3.82
C TYR A 35 7.43 18.69 5.15
N ALA A 36 8.49 19.36 5.62
CA ALA A 36 8.45 19.96 6.96
C ALA A 36 7.47 21.15 7.09
N GLY A 37 7.25 21.92 6.01
CA GLY A 37 6.30 23.04 5.97
C GLY A 37 4.95 22.71 5.29
N ALA A 38 4.95 21.77 4.35
CA ALA A 38 3.74 21.32 3.66
C ALA A 38 2.90 20.34 4.50
N ALA A 39 3.51 19.62 5.47
CA ALA A 39 2.82 18.62 6.28
C ALA A 39 1.65 19.15 7.09
N SER A 40 1.63 20.41 7.54
CA SER A 40 0.53 20.95 8.36
C SER A 40 -0.70 21.31 7.52
N ALA A 41 -0.51 21.90 6.33
CA ALA A 41 -1.59 22.19 5.37
C ALA A 41 -2.05 20.90 4.64
N ALA A 42 -1.11 20.03 4.29
CA ALA A 42 -1.40 18.70 3.78
C ALA A 42 -2.07 17.82 4.83
N ALA A 43 -1.77 17.95 6.13
CA ALA A 43 -2.46 17.20 7.18
C ALA A 43 -3.95 17.57 7.28
N GLY A 44 -4.32 18.84 7.11
CA GLY A 44 -5.73 19.26 7.09
C GLY A 44 -6.50 18.74 5.86
N GLY A 45 -5.89 18.81 4.67
CA GLY A 45 -6.45 18.26 3.43
C GLY A 45 -6.48 16.72 3.41
N ALA A 46 -5.41 16.09 3.87
CA ALA A 46 -5.30 14.64 4.01
C ALA A 46 -6.29 14.11 5.06
N ALA A 47 -6.45 14.78 6.21
CA ALA A 47 -7.45 14.37 7.20
C ALA A 47 -8.86 14.34 6.61
N SER A 48 -9.22 15.31 5.77
CA SER A 48 -10.54 15.38 5.13
C SER A 48 -10.72 14.28 4.07
N SER A 49 -9.71 14.05 3.23
CA SER A 49 -9.70 12.96 2.25
C SER A 49 -9.64 11.56 2.90
N LEU A 50 -8.94 11.42 4.02
CA LEU A 50 -8.90 10.19 4.79
C LEU A 50 -10.27 9.92 5.43
N ASN A 51 -10.99 10.97 5.85
CA ASN A 51 -12.32 10.82 6.43
C ASN A 51 -13.35 10.36 5.37
N SER A 52 -13.30 10.92 4.15
CA SER A 52 -14.19 10.48 3.05
C SER A 52 -13.89 9.05 2.58
N VAL A 53 -12.62 8.68 2.51
CA VAL A 53 -12.22 7.28 2.23
C VAL A 53 -12.66 6.35 3.36
N SER A 54 -12.54 6.78 4.61
CA SER A 54 -12.96 6.01 5.80
C SER A 54 -14.47 5.73 5.85
N GLU A 55 -15.29 6.60 5.23
CA GLU A 55 -16.75 6.36 5.09
C GLU A 55 -17.06 5.23 4.10
N HIS A 56 -16.21 4.98 3.11
CA HIS A 56 -16.42 3.95 2.08
C HIS A 56 -15.61 2.67 2.27
N ILE A 57 -14.66 2.65 3.20
CA ILE A 57 -13.82 1.49 3.49
C ILE A 57 -14.35 0.71 4.71
N ALA A 58 -14.34 -0.62 4.61
CA ALA A 58 -14.77 -1.55 5.67
C ALA A 58 -16.22 -1.28 6.13
N THR A 59 -17.12 -1.01 5.19
CA THR A 59 -18.56 -0.78 5.43
C THR A 59 -19.34 -2.05 5.79
N GLY A 60 -18.70 -3.22 5.72
CA GLY A 60 -19.29 -4.50 6.10
C GLY A 60 -20.01 -5.24 4.98
N GLY A 61 -19.84 -4.83 3.71
CA GLY A 61 -20.32 -5.57 2.54
C GLY A 61 -19.72 -6.98 2.43
N GLU A 62 -20.28 -7.83 1.56
CA GLU A 62 -19.83 -9.22 1.37
C GLU A 62 -18.34 -9.33 0.99
N ASP A 63 -17.85 -8.39 0.19
CA ASP A 63 -16.44 -8.28 -0.21
C ASP A 63 -15.50 -7.97 0.97
N CYS A 64 -16.01 -7.28 2.00
CA CYS A 64 -15.20 -6.91 3.18
C CYS A 64 -14.78 -8.12 4.02
N ARG A 65 -15.45 -9.28 3.87
CA ARG A 65 -15.08 -10.52 4.60
C ARG A 65 -13.79 -11.14 4.06
N TYR A 66 -13.43 -10.85 2.81
CA TYR A 66 -12.28 -11.43 2.13
C TYR A 66 -11.11 -10.44 1.93
N CYS A 67 -11.36 -9.14 2.08
CA CYS A 67 -10.31 -8.12 2.00
C CYS A 67 -9.48 -8.06 3.31
N PRO A 68 -8.15 -8.31 3.27
CA PRO A 68 -7.31 -8.31 4.48
C PRO A 68 -7.22 -6.93 5.13
N LEU A 69 -7.26 -5.87 4.33
CA LEU A 69 -7.28 -4.50 4.85
C LEU A 69 -8.58 -4.21 5.63
N CYS A 70 -9.72 -4.66 5.11
CA CYS A 70 -11.02 -4.48 5.79
C CYS A 70 -11.09 -5.28 7.09
N GLN A 71 -10.48 -6.46 7.15
CA GLN A 71 -10.40 -7.25 8.39
C GLN A 71 -9.60 -6.53 9.47
N VAL A 72 -8.44 -5.97 9.11
CA VAL A 72 -7.62 -5.18 10.05
C VAL A 72 -8.36 -3.95 10.54
N ILE A 73 -8.99 -3.19 9.64
CA ILE A 73 -9.77 -1.99 10.00
C ILE A 73 -10.93 -2.34 10.93
N SER A 74 -11.65 -3.43 10.65
CA SER A 74 -12.75 -3.91 11.49
C SER A 74 -12.27 -4.29 12.88
N ALA A 75 -11.13 -4.99 12.97
CA ALA A 75 -10.52 -5.34 14.25
C ALA A 75 -10.13 -4.09 15.06
N VAL A 76 -9.48 -3.12 14.44
CA VAL A 76 -9.10 -1.86 15.10
C VAL A 76 -10.33 -1.07 15.54
N ARG A 77 -11.38 -0.96 14.70
CA ARG A 77 -12.62 -0.24 15.04
C ARG A 77 -13.33 -0.86 16.25
N GLY A 78 -13.30 -2.19 16.37
CA GLY A 78 -13.90 -2.93 17.48
C GLY A 78 -13.17 -2.82 18.82
N THR A 79 -11.94 -2.27 18.86
CA THR A 79 -11.22 -2.07 20.13
C THR A 79 -11.78 -0.91 20.96
N SER A 80 -11.64 -1.01 22.28
CA SER A 80 -12.03 0.07 23.21
C SER A 80 -11.14 1.31 23.02
N PRO A 81 -11.63 2.52 23.36
CA PRO A 81 -10.84 3.74 23.21
C PRO A 81 -9.55 3.73 24.05
N GLU A 82 -9.54 3.08 25.20
CA GLU A 82 -8.34 2.90 26.04
C GLU A 82 -7.30 2.03 25.32
N VAL A 83 -7.74 0.93 24.69
CA VAL A 83 -6.86 0.04 23.91
C VAL A 83 -6.30 0.77 22.69
N LYS A 84 -7.10 1.61 22.03
CA LYS A 84 -6.64 2.45 20.91
C LYS A 84 -5.51 3.38 21.33
N GLN A 85 -5.62 4.05 22.48
CA GLN A 85 -4.57 4.93 23.00
C GLN A 85 -3.25 4.18 23.22
N HIS A 86 -3.30 3.01 23.85
CA HIS A 86 -2.12 2.17 24.05
C HIS A 86 -1.52 1.68 22.73
N LEU A 87 -2.37 1.30 21.76
CA LEU A 87 -1.95 0.93 20.41
C LEU A 87 -1.25 2.08 19.70
N THR A 88 -1.79 3.30 19.77
CA THR A 88 -1.16 4.49 19.16
C THR A 88 0.21 4.74 19.79
N SER A 89 0.32 4.68 21.12
CA SER A 89 1.61 4.82 21.79
C SER A 89 2.61 3.74 21.35
N ALA A 90 2.20 2.47 21.34
CA ALA A 90 3.05 1.37 20.89
C ALA A 90 3.46 1.52 19.42
N ALA A 91 2.53 1.95 18.56
CA ALA A 91 2.79 2.20 17.15
C ALA A 91 3.82 3.32 16.94
N THR A 92 3.76 4.40 17.73
CA THR A 92 4.77 5.46 17.64
C THR A 92 6.16 4.97 18.04
N SER A 93 6.28 4.20 19.14
CA SER A 93 7.55 3.62 19.55
C SER A 93 8.09 2.62 18.52
N LEU A 94 7.21 1.82 17.90
CA LEU A 94 7.59 0.92 16.82
C LEU A 94 8.11 1.70 15.60
N MET A 95 7.39 2.74 15.15
CA MET A 95 7.82 3.56 14.01
C MET A 95 9.17 4.23 14.25
N GLN A 96 9.41 4.71 15.48
CA GLN A 96 10.72 5.25 15.89
C GLN A 96 11.81 4.19 15.78
N ALA A 97 11.58 2.99 16.32
CA ALA A 97 12.55 1.90 16.25
C ALA A 97 12.82 1.45 14.80
N VAL A 98 11.78 1.38 13.96
CA VAL A 98 11.95 1.07 12.53
C VAL A 98 12.77 2.17 11.86
N ALA A 99 12.50 3.45 12.15
CA ALA A 99 13.24 4.60 11.59
C ALA A 99 14.72 4.55 11.95
N GLU A 100 15.04 4.22 13.20
CA GLU A 100 16.42 4.00 13.67
C GLU A 100 17.06 2.79 12.97
N ALA A 101 16.32 1.69 12.80
CA ALA A 101 16.81 0.49 12.12
C ALA A 101 17.12 0.73 10.63
N MET A 102 16.35 1.57 9.93
CA MET A 102 16.62 1.93 8.53
C MET A 102 17.65 3.05 8.36
N ALA A 103 17.89 3.86 9.40
CA ALA A 103 19.01 4.81 9.43
C ALA A 103 20.38 4.11 9.50
N THR A 104 20.46 2.89 10.04
CA THR A 104 21.72 2.14 10.15
C THR A 104 22.07 1.30 8.90
N SER A 105 21.25 1.28 7.84
CA SER A 105 21.53 0.51 6.61
C SER A 105 22.12 1.37 5.48
N VAL A 106 23.44 1.33 5.30
CA VAL A 106 24.13 1.66 4.02
C VAL A 106 25.28 0.64 3.81
N PRO A 107 25.25 -0.18 2.73
CA PRO A 107 26.29 -0.04 1.71
C PRO A 107 25.87 -0.22 0.23
N ASP A 108 26.55 0.60 -0.58
CA ASP A 108 27.08 0.54 -1.96
C ASP A 108 26.27 0.11 -3.20
N GLN A 109 26.33 1.00 -4.21
CA GLN A 109 25.83 0.87 -5.57
C GLN A 109 26.77 -0.02 -6.40
N SER A 110 26.30 -1.11 -7.00
CA SER A 110 27.00 -1.70 -8.16
C SER A 110 26.12 -2.66 -8.99
N GLY A 111 25.61 -2.12 -10.09
CA GLY A 111 25.54 -2.84 -11.36
C GLY A 111 24.29 -3.68 -11.64
N LYS A 112 23.30 -3.07 -12.30
CA LYS A 112 22.89 -3.43 -13.68
C LYS A 112 21.58 -2.75 -14.04
N ASP A 113 21.66 -1.86 -15.02
CA ASP A 113 20.63 -1.75 -16.05
C ASP A 113 20.11 -3.14 -16.42
N ARG A 114 18.79 -3.37 -16.27
CA ARG A 114 17.97 -4.12 -17.23
C ARG A 114 16.50 -4.09 -16.83
N ARG A 115 15.73 -3.35 -17.65
CA ARG A 115 14.26 -3.42 -17.86
C ARG A 115 13.38 -3.18 -16.63
N ARG A 116 12.88 -1.94 -16.54
CA ARG A 116 11.55 -1.67 -16.00
C ARG A 116 10.51 -2.50 -16.76
N PRO A 117 9.68 -3.33 -16.12
CA PRO A 117 8.43 -3.78 -16.73
C PRO A 117 7.47 -2.60 -16.68
N GLY A 118 7.35 -1.88 -17.80
CA GLY A 118 6.23 -0.97 -17.98
C GLY A 118 4.93 -1.77 -17.93
N VAL A 119 3.91 -1.21 -17.29
CA VAL A 119 2.53 -1.72 -17.39
C VAL A 119 2.19 -1.94 -18.86
N GLN A 120 1.73 -3.15 -19.19
CA GLN A 120 1.26 -3.42 -20.54
C GLN A 120 -0.02 -2.63 -20.78
N LYS A 121 0.01 -1.78 -21.80
CA LYS A 121 -1.20 -1.13 -22.28
C LYS A 121 -2.00 -2.17 -23.05
N ILE A 122 -3.14 -2.56 -22.48
CA ILE A 122 -4.18 -3.30 -23.19
C ILE A 122 -4.83 -2.28 -24.12
N ASP A 123 -4.69 -2.48 -25.42
CA ASP A 123 -5.38 -1.65 -26.41
C ASP A 123 -6.83 -2.10 -26.41
N LEU A 124 -7.72 -1.24 -25.91
CA LEU A 124 -9.16 -1.43 -26.03
C LEU A 124 -9.54 -0.85 -27.38
N THR A 125 -9.35 -1.61 -28.45
CA THR A 125 -9.93 -1.23 -29.73
C THR A 125 -11.44 -1.45 -29.62
N ASP A 126 -12.20 -0.37 -29.76
CA ASP A 126 -13.66 -0.36 -29.92
C ASP A 126 -14.04 -0.98 -31.29
N ASP A 127 -13.66 -2.24 -31.52
CA ASP A 127 -14.02 -3.01 -32.71
C ASP A 127 -15.36 -3.74 -32.51
N GLU A 128 -16.36 -3.08 -31.92
CA GLU A 128 -17.73 -3.60 -31.90
C GLU A 128 -18.66 -2.42 -32.26
N SER A 129 -18.68 -2.03 -33.53
CA SER A 129 -19.87 -1.36 -34.07
C SER A 129 -20.98 -2.38 -34.04
N TRP A 130 -21.75 -2.38 -32.96
CA TRP A 130 -23.01 -3.11 -32.88
C TRP A 130 -23.86 -2.64 -34.06
N GLU A 131 -24.02 -3.51 -35.05
CA GLU A 131 -24.94 -3.31 -36.16
C GLU A 131 -26.36 -3.28 -35.57
N ASP A 132 -26.88 -2.07 -35.34
CA ASP A 132 -28.29 -1.83 -35.09
C ASP A 132 -29.08 -2.07 -36.39
N ASP A 133 -30.12 -2.89 -36.27
CA ASP A 133 -31.09 -3.35 -37.28
C ASP A 133 -31.61 -2.26 -38.26
#